data_AF-A0A7C0YE72-F1
#
_entry.id   AF-A0A7C0YE72-F1
#
_cell.length_a   1.000
_cell.length_b   1.000
_cell.length_c   1.000
_cell.angle_alpha   90.00
_cell.angle_beta   90.00
_cell.angle_gamma   90.00
#
_symmetry.space_group_name_H-M   'P 1'
#
loop_
_entity.id
_entity.type
_entity.pdbx_description
1 polymer ?
#
loop_
_entity_poly.entity_id
_entity_poly.type
_entity_poly.pdbx_seq_one_letter_code
_entity_poly.pdbx_strand_id
1 'polypeptide(L)'
;MKPTDTKQKIMDTAEHLFARDGYRGTSLRAITGKAGVNLAAVNYHFGSKTSLLETVIRRRILPLNQIRKKRLEQLRENARKKKKTPDIKDVLTAFIEPTLLFMESSPGAKNFIAFIGRSFT
;
A
#
# COMPACT_ATOMS: atom_id res chain seq x y z
N MET A 1 23.08 6.31 11.16
CA MET A 1 21.79 5.58 11.08
C MET A 1 22.03 4.25 10.38
N LYS A 2 21.40 3.16 10.84
CA LYS A 2 21.47 1.87 10.14
C LYS A 2 20.73 1.98 8.79
N PRO A 3 21.16 1.30 7.71
CA PRO A 3 20.53 1.38 6.39
C PRO A 3 19.01 1.15 6.39
N THR A 4 18.52 0.29 7.28
CA THR A 4 17.09 -0.02 7.48
C THR A 4 16.29 1.19 7.97
N ASP A 5 16.88 2.02 8.82
CA ASP A 5 16.23 3.22 9.39
C ASP A 5 16.09 4.32 8.32
N THR A 6 17.13 4.51 7.49
CA THR A 6 17.09 5.44 6.36
C THR A 6 16.02 5.06 5.33
N LYS A 7 15.96 3.77 4.94
CA LYS A 7 14.95 3.26 4.01
C LYS A 7 13.54 3.54 4.53
N GLN A 8 13.29 3.25 5.81
CA GLN A 8 11.97 3.44 6.41
C GLN A 8 11.58 4.93 6.47
N LYS A 9 12.49 5.82 6.88
CA LYS A 9 12.23 7.28 6.89
C LYS A 9 11.88 7.82 5.51
N ILE A 10 12.58 7.36 4.46
CA ILE A 10 12.28 7.74 3.08
C ILE A 10 10.87 7.28 2.71
N MET A 11 10.51 6.03 3.02
CA MET A 11 9.18 5.48 2.71
C MET A 11 8.05 6.22 3.45
N ASP A 12 8.23 6.51 4.74
CA ASP A 12 7.23 7.23 5.54
C ASP A 12 7.02 8.66 5.02
N THR A 13 8.12 9.34 4.70
CA THR A 13 8.07 10.69 4.12
C THR A 13 7.44 10.69 2.73
N ALA A 14 7.79 9.72 1.89
CA ALA A 14 7.23 9.57 0.55
C ALA A 14 5.73 9.24 0.59
N GLU A 15 5.29 8.33 1.46
CA GLU A 15 3.86 8.01 1.66
C GLU A 15 3.08 9.29 2.01
N HIS A 16 3.58 10.08 2.96
CA HIS A 16 2.94 11.31 3.37
C HIS A 16 2.88 12.36 2.26
N LEU A 17 3.97 12.58 1.52
CA LEU A 17 4.01 13.58 0.44
C LEU A 17 3.19 13.14 -0.77
N PHE A 18 3.23 11.85 -1.17
CA PHE A 18 2.40 11.33 -2.25
C PHE A 18 0.89 11.44 -1.92
N ALA A 19 0.51 11.21 -0.67
CA ALA A 19 -0.88 11.38 -0.22
C ALA A 19 -1.34 12.84 -0.27
N ARG A 20 -0.46 13.79 0.09
CA ARG A 20 -0.78 15.22 0.18
C ARG A 20 -0.72 15.93 -1.18
N ASP A 21 0.38 15.75 -1.90
CA ASP A 21 0.74 16.53 -3.09
C ASP A 21 0.56 15.73 -4.40
N GLY A 22 0.17 14.46 -4.29
CA GLY A 22 0.11 13.53 -5.41
C GLY A 22 1.49 13.07 -5.89
N TYR A 23 1.50 12.04 -6.74
CA TYR A 23 2.75 11.52 -7.30
C TYR A 23 3.48 12.58 -8.14
N ARG A 24 2.78 13.25 -9.07
CA ARG A 24 3.40 14.25 -9.97
C ARG A 24 3.94 15.47 -9.21
N GLY A 25 3.22 15.96 -8.19
CA GLY A 25 3.61 17.11 -7.38
C GLY A 25 4.78 16.86 -6.41
N THR A 26 5.10 15.60 -6.13
CA THR A 26 6.16 15.25 -5.17
C THR A 26 7.51 15.03 -5.87
N SER A 27 8.55 15.80 -5.58
CA SER A 27 9.90 15.54 -6.11
C SER A 27 10.74 14.67 -5.17
N LEU A 28 11.75 13.96 -5.70
CA LEU A 28 12.70 13.22 -4.85
C LEU A 28 13.46 14.16 -3.91
N ARG A 29 13.78 15.38 -4.35
CA ARG A 29 14.42 16.41 -3.51
C ARG A 29 13.53 16.83 -2.33
N ALA A 30 12.22 16.99 -2.56
CA ALA A 30 11.26 17.30 -1.50
C ALA A 30 11.19 16.16 -0.47
N ILE A 31 11.18 14.91 -0.94
CA ILE A 31 11.21 13.73 -0.06
C ILE A 31 12.49 13.71 0.76
N THR A 32 13.66 13.84 0.13
CA THR A 32 14.94 13.75 0.86
C THR A 32 15.16 14.91 1.81
N GLY A 33 14.75 16.12 1.42
CA GLY A 33 14.78 17.30 2.28
C GLY A 33 13.92 17.13 3.52
N LYS A 34 12.68 16.64 3.36
CA LYS A 34 11.79 16.38 4.50
C LYS A 34 12.23 15.19 5.36
N ALA A 35 12.83 14.16 4.76
CA ALA A 35 13.33 12.99 5.47
C ALA A 35 14.69 13.24 6.18
N GLY A 36 15.36 14.35 5.90
CA GLY A 36 16.69 14.66 6.44
C GLY A 36 17.78 13.72 5.91
N VAL A 37 17.68 13.29 4.66
CA VAL A 37 18.61 12.35 4.00
C VAL A 37 19.15 12.94 2.70
N ASN A 38 20.22 12.36 2.16
CA ASN A 38 20.74 12.78 0.85
C ASN A 38 20.00 12.10 -0.31
N LEU A 39 20.08 12.70 -1.51
CA LEU A 39 19.47 12.13 -2.73
C LEU A 39 20.08 10.78 -3.12
N ALA A 40 21.37 10.59 -2.86
CA ALA A 40 22.07 9.34 -3.13
C ALA A 40 21.44 8.14 -2.38
N ALA A 41 20.92 8.34 -1.17
CA ALA A 41 20.23 7.30 -0.40
C ALA A 41 18.95 6.82 -1.10
N VAL A 42 18.23 7.72 -1.79
CA VAL A 42 17.05 7.31 -2.56
C VAL A 42 17.46 6.47 -3.77
N ASN A 43 18.47 6.92 -4.52
CA ASN A 43 18.98 6.16 -5.67
C ASN A 43 19.52 4.79 -5.23
N TYR A 44 20.23 4.72 -4.10
CA TYR A 44 20.74 3.47 -3.56
C TYR A 44 19.64 2.51 -3.10
N HIS A 45 18.63 2.99 -2.37
CA HIS A 45 17.60 2.11 -1.79
C HIS A 45 16.44 1.77 -2.73
N PHE A 46 16.13 2.67 -3.68
CA PHE A 46 14.94 2.56 -4.51
C PHE A 46 15.24 2.69 -6.01
N GLY A 47 16.36 3.30 -6.40
CA GLY A 47 16.73 3.50 -7.80
C GLY A 47 15.98 4.63 -8.49
N SER A 48 14.65 4.69 -8.36
CA SER A 48 13.81 5.70 -9.02
C SER A 48 12.62 6.12 -8.17
N LYS A 49 12.01 7.27 -8.53
CA LYS A 49 10.76 7.75 -7.92
C LYS A 49 9.60 6.77 -8.12
N THR A 50 9.53 6.13 -9.29
CA THR A 50 8.52 5.09 -9.59
C THR A 50 8.71 3.86 -8.71
N SER A 51 9.93 3.37 -8.57
CA SER A 51 10.24 2.22 -7.70
C SER A 51 10.01 2.54 -6.21
N LEU A 52 10.30 3.77 -5.78
CA LEU A 52 9.93 4.24 -4.45
C LEU A 52 8.41 4.24 -4.26
N LEU A 53 7.65 4.71 -5.25
CA LEU A 53 6.20 4.66 -5.23
C LEU A 53 5.69 3.21 -5.11
N GLU A 54 6.16 2.31 -5.96
CA GLU A 54 5.79 0.89 -5.91
C GLU A 54 6.09 0.27 -4.55
N THR A 55 7.22 0.63 -3.95
CA THR A 55 7.62 0.13 -2.63
C THR A 55 6.69 0.64 -1.52
N VAL A 56 6.32 1.92 -1.57
CA VAL A 56 5.31 2.51 -0.66
C VAL A 56 3.96 1.83 -0.83
N ILE A 57 3.51 1.59 -2.07
CA ILE A 57 2.26 0.90 -2.38
C ILE A 57 2.27 -0.53 -1.84
N ARG A 58 3.33 -1.29 -2.12
CA ARG A 58 3.48 -2.68 -1.70
C ARG A 58 3.44 -2.84 -0.18
N ARG A 59 3.99 -1.87 0.57
CA ARG A 59 3.97 -1.90 2.05
C ARG A 59 2.56 -2.04 2.62
N ARG A 60 1.56 -1.44 2.00
CA ARG A 60 0.16 -1.48 2.45
C ARG A 60 -0.66 -2.56 1.75
N ILE A 61 -0.45 -2.75 0.45
CA ILE A 61 -1.23 -3.72 -0.35
C ILE A 61 -0.88 -5.16 -0.01
N LEU A 62 0.38 -5.49 0.26
CA LEU A 62 0.77 -6.89 0.51
C LEU A 62 0.08 -7.49 1.74
N PRO A 63 0.07 -6.84 2.92
CA PRO A 63 -0.68 -7.34 4.08
C PRO A 63 -2.19 -7.45 3.81
N LEU A 64 -2.77 -6.45 3.13
CA LEU A 64 -4.20 -6.45 2.79
C LEU A 64 -4.56 -7.62 1.86
N ASN A 65 -3.73 -7.88 0.85
CA ASN A 65 -3.94 -8.99 -0.08
C ASN A 65 -3.71 -10.36 0.59
N GLN A 66 -2.85 -10.47 1.59
CA GLN A 66 -2.72 -11.69 2.38
C GLN A 66 -4.02 -12.01 3.13
N ILE A 67 -4.66 -10.98 3.73
CA ILE A 67 -5.95 -11.13 4.41
C ILE A 67 -7.03 -11.56 3.41
N ARG A 68 -7.14 -10.85 2.28
CA ARG A 68 -8.10 -11.17 1.21
C ARG A 68 -7.91 -12.60 0.69
N LYS A 69 -6.65 -12.99 0.39
CA LYS A 69 -6.31 -14.34 -0.07
C LYS A 69 -6.76 -15.39 0.95
N LYS A 70 -6.44 -15.21 2.23
CA LYS A 70 -6.85 -16.15 3.29
C LYS A 70 -8.38 -16.29 3.37
N ARG A 71 -9.12 -15.18 3.30
CA ARG A 71 -10.59 -15.18 3.32
C ARG A 71 -11.18 -15.89 2.09
N LEU A 72 -10.66 -15.61 0.90
CA LEU A 72 -11.11 -16.24 -0.35
C LEU A 72 -10.80 -17.74 -0.37
N GLU A 73 -9.63 -18.16 0.10
CA GLU A 73 -9.29 -19.59 0.22
C GLU A 73 -10.22 -20.29 1.21
N GLN A 74 -10.50 -19.68 2.37
CA GLN A 74 -11.44 -20.24 3.34
C GLN A 74 -12.85 -20.38 2.74
N LEU A 75 -13.32 -19.37 2.01
CA LEU A 75 -14.61 -19.40 1.33
C LEU A 75 -14.67 -20.53 0.29
N ARG A 76 -13.62 -20.66 -0.52
CA ARG A 76 -13.48 -21.71 -1.54
C ARG A 76 -13.51 -23.10 -0.92
N GLU A 77 -12.76 -23.32 0.15
CA GLU A 77 -12.71 -24.60 0.88
C GLU A 77 -14.07 -24.96 1.49
N ASN A 78 -14.76 -23.99 2.08
CA ASN A 78 -16.10 -24.20 2.65
C ASN A 78 -17.13 -24.56 1.58
N ALA A 79 -17.10 -23.90 0.42
CA ALA A 79 -17.98 -24.18 -0.70
C ALA A 79 -17.70 -25.58 -1.30
N ARG A 80 -16.42 -25.93 -1.46
CA ARG A 80 -15.97 -27.25 -1.92
C ARG A 80 -16.48 -28.39 -1.04
N LYS A 81 -16.35 -28.26 0.29
CA LYS A 81 -16.87 -29.25 1.25
C LYS A 81 -18.38 -29.46 1.14
N LYS A 82 -19.11 -28.40 0.78
CA LYS A 82 -20.57 -28.42 0.58
C LYS A 82 -21.00 -28.80 -0.84
N LYS A 83 -20.05 -29.09 -1.75
CA LYS A 83 -20.29 -29.31 -3.19
C LYS A 83 -21.11 -28.18 -3.83
N LYS A 84 -20.83 -26.94 -3.42
CA LYS A 84 -21.47 -25.72 -3.95
C LYS A 84 -20.42 -24.76 -4.47
N THR A 85 -20.86 -23.81 -5.29
CA THR A 85 -20.07 -22.62 -5.64
C THR A 85 -20.25 -21.55 -4.56
N PRO A 86 -19.22 -20.73 -4.27
CA PRO A 86 -19.39 -19.55 -3.42
C PRO A 86 -20.41 -18.56 -4.00
N ASP A 87 -21.20 -17.92 -3.14
CA ASP A 87 -22.06 -16.82 -3.56
C ASP A 87 -21.21 -15.59 -3.93
N ILE A 88 -21.63 -14.84 -4.95
CA ILE A 88 -20.94 -13.62 -5.37
C ILE A 88 -20.85 -12.60 -4.22
N LYS A 89 -21.89 -12.50 -3.39
CA LYS A 89 -21.92 -11.61 -2.24
C LYS A 89 -20.81 -11.98 -1.25
N ASP A 90 -20.60 -13.28 -1.00
CA ASP A 90 -19.56 -13.75 -0.10
C ASP A 90 -18.15 -13.48 -0.65
N VAL A 91 -17.97 -13.66 -1.96
CA VAL A 91 -16.70 -13.35 -2.64
C VAL A 91 -16.39 -11.86 -2.55
N LEU A 92 -17.38 -11.01 -2.84
CA LEU A 92 -17.25 -9.56 -2.74
C LEU A 92 -16.99 -9.14 -1.29
N THR A 93 -17.68 -9.70 -0.30
CA THR A 93 -17.43 -9.43 1.12
C THR A 93 -16.00 -9.83 1.52
N ALA A 94 -15.55 -11.04 1.14
CA ALA A 94 -14.20 -11.51 1.44
C ALA A 94 -13.10 -10.62 0.85
N PHE A 95 -13.37 -9.96 -0.28
CA PHE A 95 -12.43 -9.10 -0.97
C PHE A 95 -12.50 -7.61 -0.53
N ILE A 96 -13.70 -7.06 -0.41
CA ILE A 96 -13.96 -5.64 -0.17
C ILE A 96 -13.86 -5.28 1.30
N GLU A 97 -14.44 -6.07 2.21
CA GLU A 97 -14.48 -5.76 3.64
C GLU A 97 -13.09 -5.54 4.28
N PRO A 98 -12.04 -6.34 3.96
CA PRO A 98 -10.68 -6.03 4.44
C PRO A 98 -10.19 -4.62 4.07
N THR A 99 -10.66 -4.08 2.94
CA THR A 99 -10.34 -2.71 2.50
C THR A 99 -11.03 -1.67 3.38
N LEU A 100 -12.29 -1.91 3.73
CA LEU A 100 -13.07 -1.01 4.60
C LEU A 100 -12.43 -0.93 5.99
N LEU A 101 -12.12 -2.09 6.57
CA LEU A 101 -11.42 -2.18 7.85
C LEU A 101 -10.02 -1.55 7.79
N PHE A 102 -9.31 -1.72 6.67
CA PHE A 102 -8.03 -1.06 6.47
C PHE A 102 -8.17 0.47 6.44
N MET A 103 -9.18 1.02 5.76
CA MET A 103 -9.40 2.48 5.73
C MET A 103 -9.66 3.08 7.12
N GLU A 104 -10.29 2.33 8.01
CA GLU A 104 -10.57 2.74 9.39
C GLU A 104 -9.36 2.61 10.33
N SER A 105 -8.32 1.86 9.93
CA SER A 105 -7.15 1.62 10.77
C SER A 105 -6.32 2.87 11.08
N SER A 106 -6.34 3.88 10.20
CA SER A 106 -5.65 5.15 10.42
C SER A 106 -6.05 6.20 9.36
N PRO A 107 -5.88 7.51 9.66
CA PRO A 107 -5.99 8.56 8.64
C PRO A 107 -5.06 8.34 7.43
N GLY A 108 -3.87 7.77 7.66
CA GLY A 108 -2.93 7.42 6.59
C GLY A 108 -3.46 6.33 5.66
N ALA A 109 -4.18 5.34 6.18
CA ALA A 109 -4.77 4.26 5.40
C ALA A 109 -5.91 4.76 4.48
N LYS A 110 -6.75 5.68 4.97
CA LYS A 110 -7.78 6.33 4.14
C LYS A 110 -7.15 7.11 2.97
N ASN A 111 -6.11 7.89 3.26
CA ASN A 111 -5.38 8.64 2.24
C ASN A 111 -4.69 7.72 1.23
N PHE A 112 -4.17 6.58 1.68
CA PHE A 112 -3.58 5.56 0.82
C PHE A 112 -4.58 5.01 -0.20
N ILE A 113 -5.79 4.65 0.23
CA ILE A 113 -6.83 4.15 -0.69
C ILE A 113 -7.25 5.24 -1.70
N ALA A 114 -7.41 6.48 -1.26
CA ALA A 114 -7.69 7.61 -2.15
C ALA A 114 -6.57 7.83 -3.17
N PHE A 115 -5.31 7.73 -2.75
CA PHE A 115 -4.14 7.83 -3.62
C PHE A 115 -4.12 6.72 -4.68
N ILE A 116 -4.35 5.47 -4.28
CA ILE A 116 -4.43 4.32 -5.19
C ILE A 116 -5.52 4.55 -6.24
N GLY A 117 -6.74 4.92 -5.82
CA GLY A 117 -7.85 5.20 -6.74
C GLY A 117 -7.52 6.26 -7.79
N ARG A 118 -6.80 7.33 -7.40
CA ARG A 118 -6.37 8.41 -8.30
C ARG A 118 -5.14 8.09 -9.15
N SER A 119 -4.38 7.06 -8.81
CA SER A 119 -3.19 6.66 -9.60
C SER A 119 -3.52 5.84 -10.85
N PHE A 120 -4.75 5.36 -10.97
CA PHE A 120 -5.24 4.53 -12.07
C PHE A 120 -6.23 5.26 -13.01
N THR A 121 -6.47 6.56 -12.81
CA THR A 121 -7.33 7.44 -13.62
C THR A 121 -6.55 8.65 -14.09
#